data_AF-A0A0G1CDQ2-F1
#
_entry.id   AF-A0A0G1CDQ2-F1
#
_cell.length_a   1.000
_cell.length_b   1.000
_cell.length_c   1.000
_cell.angle_alpha   90.00
_cell.angle_beta   90.00
_cell.angle_gamma   90.00
#
_symmetry.space_group_name_H-M   'P 1'
#
loop_
_entity.id
_entity.type
_entity.pdbx_description
1 polymer ?
#
loop_
_entity_poly.entity_id
_entity_poly.type
_entity_poly.pdbx_seq_one_letter_code
_entity_poly.pdbx_strand_id
1 'polypeptide(L)'
;MPDSISSMPSSASPKKGAPMGLIIAVVVVVILAAVAYFMFSGGLKPKPGGQPTSPSGQTSQTEQAPVPTPNEVYSYVGEVKSVGNGQITVFAKKEMNLLAADATLTVKADANTQVIKRTIPRVLPEEGGAGLFKQENISVSDIAVGDQVTVVASTNLRGVTTFTASRIEVLNVQ
;
A
#
# COMPACT_ATOMS: atom_id res chain seq x y z
N MET A 1 28.38 -62.44 20.23
CA MET A 1 29.77 -62.55 20.77
C MET A 1 30.60 -63.20 19.67
N PRO A 2 31.82 -62.77 19.30
CA PRO A 2 32.81 -61.88 19.96
C PRO A 2 33.01 -60.54 19.20
N ASP A 3 33.52 -59.45 19.79
CA ASP A 3 34.93 -59.05 20.07
C ASP A 3 35.79 -58.87 18.78
N SER A 4 36.68 -57.89 18.57
CA SER A 4 37.21 -56.81 19.38
C SER A 4 38.15 -55.93 18.51
N ILE A 5 38.14 -54.61 18.77
CA ILE A 5 39.24 -53.61 18.87
C ILE A 5 40.37 -53.49 17.81
N SER A 6 40.65 -52.22 17.49
CA SER A 6 41.98 -51.57 17.34
C SER A 6 42.62 -51.48 15.94
N SER A 7 42.72 -50.26 15.39
CA SER A 7 43.88 -49.36 15.62
C SER A 7 43.88 -48.18 14.63
N MET A 8 44.00 -46.95 15.15
CA MET A 8 44.55 -45.76 14.46
C MET A 8 46.06 -45.99 14.17
N PRO A 9 46.79 -45.24 13.29
CA PRO A 9 46.71 -43.78 13.07
C PRO A 9 47.03 -43.25 11.65
N SER A 10 46.94 -41.92 11.46
CA SER A 10 47.81 -41.05 10.62
C SER A 10 47.00 -39.82 10.15
N SER A 11 47.09 -38.64 10.77
CA SER A 11 48.12 -37.59 10.62
C SER A 11 48.38 -37.11 9.17
N ALA A 12 47.74 -36.01 8.76
CA ALA A 12 48.27 -35.08 7.74
C ALA A 12 47.59 -33.69 7.77
N SER A 13 48.25 -32.77 8.47
CA SER A 13 48.52 -31.34 8.22
C SER A 13 47.42 -30.28 7.90
N PRO A 14 47.54 -29.07 8.51
CA PRO A 14 46.60 -27.96 8.35
C PRO A 14 46.82 -27.17 7.07
N LYS A 15 45.72 -26.73 6.43
CA LYS A 15 45.74 -25.71 5.38
C LYS A 15 46.19 -24.37 5.99
N LYS A 16 47.34 -23.91 5.51
CA LYS A 16 48.00 -22.63 5.78
C LYS A 16 47.02 -21.46 5.56
N GLY A 17 46.51 -20.87 6.63
CA GLY A 17 45.72 -19.65 6.58
C GLY A 17 46.56 -18.49 6.06
N ALA A 18 46.03 -17.75 5.09
CA ALA A 18 46.58 -16.46 4.72
C ALA A 18 46.55 -15.52 5.94
N PRO A 19 47.57 -14.67 6.15
CA PRO A 19 47.65 -13.84 7.34
C PRO A 19 46.49 -12.85 7.36
N MET A 20 45.60 -13.05 8.34
CA MET A 20 44.36 -12.30 8.60
C MET A 20 44.57 -10.77 8.77
N GLY A 21 45.82 -10.30 8.84
CA GLY A 21 46.16 -8.88 8.92
C GLY A 21 46.09 -8.12 7.59
N LEU A 22 46.23 -8.79 6.44
CA LEU A 22 46.30 -8.09 5.14
C LEU A 22 44.91 -7.69 4.60
N ILE A 23 43.87 -8.46 4.92
CA ILE A 23 42.48 -8.18 4.49
C ILE A 23 41.91 -6.97 5.24
N ILE A 24 42.23 -6.84 6.54
CA ILE A 24 41.76 -5.72 7.37
C ILE A 24 42.37 -4.40 6.87
N ALA A 25 43.65 -4.39 6.50
CA ALA A 25 44.31 -3.18 5.98
C ALA A 25 43.67 -2.65 4.69
N VAL A 26 43.29 -3.54 3.75
CA VAL A 26 42.67 -3.15 2.48
C VAL A 26 41.26 -2.58 2.69
N VAL A 27 40.46 -3.17 3.57
CA VAL A 27 39.10 -2.70 3.87
C VAL A 27 39.12 -1.31 4.52
N VAL A 28 40.06 -1.06 5.44
CA VAL A 28 40.20 0.26 6.08
C VAL A 28 40.59 1.34 5.06
N VAL A 29 41.49 1.04 4.12
CA VAL A 29 41.89 2.00 3.08
C VAL A 29 40.72 2.34 2.14
N VAL A 30 39.89 1.36 1.77
CA VAL A 30 38.71 1.62 0.92
C VAL A 30 37.66 2.47 1.65
N ILE A 31 37.43 2.22 2.94
CA ILE A 31 36.51 3.03 3.75
C ILE A 31 37.04 4.47 3.88
N LEU A 32 38.33 4.65 4.15
CA LEU A 32 38.93 5.98 4.24
C LEU A 32 38.87 6.74 2.90
N ALA A 33 39.06 6.06 1.77
CA ALA A 33 38.92 6.65 0.45
C ALA A 33 37.47 7.07 0.15
N ALA A 34 36.47 6.27 0.55
CA ALA A 34 35.06 6.61 0.39
C ALA A 34 34.64 7.81 1.27
N VAL A 35 35.13 7.88 2.51
CA VAL A 35 34.89 9.03 3.41
C VAL A 35 35.56 10.30 2.87
N ALA A 36 36.80 10.20 2.38
CA ALA A 36 37.49 11.33 1.77
C ALA A 36 36.77 11.82 0.51
N TYR A 37 36.28 10.90 -0.33
CA TYR A 37 35.47 11.23 -1.51
C TYR A 37 34.19 11.97 -1.12
N PHE A 38 33.46 11.48 -0.11
CA PHE A 38 32.21 12.11 0.35
C PHE A 38 32.45 13.49 0.99
N MET A 39 33.57 13.67 1.70
CA MET A 39 33.95 14.97 2.25
C MET A 39 34.38 15.98 1.17
N PHE A 40 35.00 15.55 0.07
CA PHE A 40 35.42 16.45 -1.00
C PHE A 40 34.35 16.68 -2.09
N SER A 41 33.41 15.76 -2.30
CA SER A 41 32.32 15.92 -3.28
C SER A 41 31.10 16.68 -2.72
N GLY A 42 31.05 16.92 -1.41
CA GLY A 42 29.98 17.64 -0.71
C GLY A 42 30.05 19.18 -0.86
N GLY A 43 30.09 19.68 -2.10
CA GLY A 43 29.99 21.10 -2.41
C GLY A 43 28.57 21.65 -2.25
N LEU A 44 28.06 21.73 -1.01
CA LEU A 44 26.86 22.53 -0.72
C LEU A 44 27.30 23.96 -0.40
N LYS A 45 27.14 24.87 -1.34
CA LYS A 45 27.26 26.32 -1.10
C LYS A 45 26.18 26.73 -0.09
N PRO A 46 26.52 27.23 1.11
CA PRO A 46 25.52 27.79 2.02
C PRO A 46 24.96 29.07 1.39
N LYS A 47 23.64 29.09 1.16
CA LYS A 47 22.91 30.31 0.78
C LYS A 47 22.89 31.24 2.01
N PRO A 48 23.33 32.52 1.90
CA PRO A 48 23.37 33.41 3.05
C PRO A 48 21.98 33.63 3.64
N GLY A 49 21.90 33.56 4.98
CA GLY A 49 20.67 33.70 5.74
C GLY A 49 19.98 35.05 5.51
N GLY A 50 18.70 34.96 5.16
CA GLY A 50 17.72 36.01 5.44
C GLY A 50 16.98 35.63 6.71
N GLN A 51 16.99 36.51 7.72
CA GLN A 51 16.14 36.44 8.90
C GLN A 51 14.68 36.19 8.50
N PRO A 52 13.94 35.31 9.20
CA PRO A 52 12.49 35.32 9.09
C PRO A 52 11.97 36.57 9.82
N THR A 53 11.74 37.65 9.09
CA THR A 53 10.79 38.67 9.55
C THR A 53 9.41 38.04 9.47
N SER A 54 8.81 37.78 10.63
CA SER A 54 7.40 37.39 10.73
C SER A 54 6.54 38.37 9.91
N PRO A 55 5.79 37.91 8.91
CA PRO A 55 4.77 38.75 8.29
C PRO A 55 3.61 38.83 9.29
N SER A 56 3.56 39.96 9.99
CA SER A 56 2.34 40.53 10.53
C SER A 56 1.22 40.49 9.47
N GLY A 57 0.02 40.13 9.95
CA GLY A 57 -1.17 39.82 9.18
C GLY A 57 -1.37 40.56 7.85
N GLN A 58 -1.46 39.76 6.78
CA GLN A 58 -2.37 40.00 5.67
C GLN A 58 -3.07 38.67 5.39
N THR A 59 -4.33 38.56 5.80
CA THR A 59 -5.28 37.63 5.20
C THR A 59 -5.52 38.06 3.77
N SER A 60 -4.56 37.78 2.89
CA SER A 60 -4.86 37.63 1.48
C SER A 60 -5.82 36.44 1.39
N GLN A 61 -7.11 36.73 1.18
CA GLN A 61 -8.00 35.77 0.54
C GLN A 61 -7.32 35.41 -0.77
N THR A 62 -6.54 34.34 -0.74
CA THR A 62 -6.07 33.70 -1.95
C THR A 62 -7.35 33.15 -2.53
N GLU A 63 -7.86 33.82 -3.56
CA GLU A 63 -8.82 33.24 -4.48
C GLU A 63 -8.19 31.91 -4.93
N GLN A 64 -8.61 30.83 -4.27
CA GLN A 64 -8.07 29.52 -4.52
C GLN A 64 -8.40 29.22 -5.98
N ALA A 65 -7.37 29.20 -6.82
CA ALA A 65 -7.51 28.69 -8.16
C ALA A 65 -8.26 27.36 -8.07
N PRO A 66 -9.32 27.15 -8.87
CA PRO A 66 -10.15 25.97 -8.75
C PRO A 66 -9.25 24.73 -8.80
N VAL A 67 -9.31 23.91 -7.76
CA VAL A 67 -8.53 22.67 -7.69
C VAL A 67 -8.91 21.85 -8.92
N PRO A 68 -7.94 21.51 -9.79
CA PRO A 68 -8.24 20.79 -11.01
C PRO A 68 -8.86 19.45 -10.65
N THR A 69 -10.05 19.18 -11.19
CA THR A 69 -10.71 17.89 -10.96
C THR A 69 -9.85 16.79 -11.60
N PRO A 70 -9.53 15.70 -10.90
CA PRO A 70 -8.74 14.60 -11.48
C PRO A 70 -9.38 14.11 -12.77
N ASN A 71 -8.62 13.96 -13.85
CA ASN A 71 -9.18 13.53 -15.15
C ASN A 71 -9.62 12.06 -15.16
N GLU A 72 -9.24 11.28 -14.15
CA GLU A 72 -9.47 9.85 -14.08
C GLU A 72 -10.11 9.45 -12.76
N VAL A 73 -10.98 8.44 -12.82
CA VAL A 73 -11.66 7.85 -11.66
C VAL A 73 -11.56 6.35 -11.79
N TYR A 74 -11.06 5.66 -10.77
CA TYR A 74 -10.87 4.20 -10.81
C TYR A 74 -11.74 3.44 -9.81
N SER A 75 -12.50 4.16 -8.99
CA SER A 75 -13.37 3.57 -7.99
C SER A 75 -14.60 4.42 -7.73
N TYR A 76 -15.69 3.74 -7.38
CA TYR A 76 -16.90 4.35 -6.85
C TYR A 76 -17.31 3.69 -5.53
N VAL A 77 -17.95 4.47 -4.67
CA VAL A 77 -18.55 4.02 -3.41
C VAL A 77 -20.07 4.17 -3.50
N GLY A 78 -20.81 3.19 -3.02
CA GLY A 78 -22.26 3.27 -3.00
C GLY A 78 -22.94 2.11 -2.29
N GLU A 79 -24.26 2.07 -2.41
CA GLU A 79 -25.11 1.07 -1.79
C GLU A 79 -25.64 0.09 -2.84
N VAL A 80 -25.58 -1.21 -2.56
CA VAL A 80 -26.10 -2.26 -3.44
C VAL A 80 -27.64 -2.22 -3.48
N LYS A 81 -28.22 -2.11 -4.68
CA LYS A 81 -29.67 -2.09 -4.93
C LYS A 81 -30.19 -3.40 -5.51
N SER A 82 -29.35 -4.16 -6.20
CA SER A 82 -29.69 -5.51 -6.66
C SER A 82 -28.43 -6.35 -6.88
N VAL A 83 -28.59 -7.67 -6.81
CA VAL A 83 -27.52 -8.67 -7.01
C VAL A 83 -28.09 -9.79 -7.86
N GLY A 84 -27.33 -10.24 -8.87
CA GLY A 84 -27.71 -11.38 -9.70
C GLY A 84 -26.90 -11.47 -10.98
N ASN A 85 -26.89 -12.64 -11.63
CA ASN A 85 -26.25 -12.85 -12.94
C ASN A 85 -24.77 -12.41 -13.00
N GLY A 86 -24.01 -12.59 -11.91
CA GLY A 86 -22.60 -12.19 -11.84
C GLY A 86 -22.39 -10.66 -11.84
N GLN A 87 -23.41 -9.88 -11.50
CA GLN A 87 -23.33 -8.43 -11.40
C GLN A 87 -24.08 -7.91 -10.18
N ILE A 88 -23.73 -6.68 -9.80
CA ILE A 88 -24.44 -5.89 -8.80
C ILE A 88 -24.85 -4.55 -9.40
N THR A 89 -25.99 -4.03 -8.96
CA THR A 89 -26.38 -2.65 -9.22
C THR A 89 -26.10 -1.81 -7.98
N VAL A 90 -25.33 -0.73 -8.12
CA VAL A 90 -24.89 0.12 -7.02
C VAL A 90 -25.43 1.53 -7.21
N PHE A 91 -26.11 2.06 -6.21
CA PHE A 91 -26.47 3.48 -6.19
C PHE A 91 -25.32 4.28 -5.57
N ALA A 92 -24.69 5.11 -6.39
CA ALA A 92 -23.55 5.95 -6.02
C ALA A 92 -23.99 7.42 -6.00
N LYS A 93 -23.82 8.06 -4.84
CA LYS A 93 -24.11 9.49 -4.70
C LYS A 93 -22.96 10.35 -5.22
N LYS A 94 -23.29 11.50 -5.81
CA LYS A 94 -22.32 12.51 -6.25
C LYS A 94 -21.49 13.05 -5.09
N GLU A 95 -22.06 13.20 -3.91
CA GLU A 95 -21.32 13.79 -2.76
C GLU A 95 -20.13 12.92 -2.30
N MET A 96 -20.19 11.61 -2.57
CA MET A 96 -19.15 10.64 -2.19
C MET A 96 -18.21 10.26 -3.35
N ASN A 97 -18.48 10.78 -4.56
CA ASN A 97 -17.85 10.31 -5.79
C ASN A 97 -17.59 11.46 -6.78
N LEU A 98 -16.65 11.30 -7.70
CA LEU A 98 -16.42 12.28 -8.77
C LEU A 98 -17.43 12.10 -9.93
N LEU A 99 -18.73 12.20 -9.61
CA LEU A 99 -19.85 12.08 -10.55
C LEU A 99 -20.49 13.44 -10.84
N ALA A 100 -21.16 13.58 -12.00
CA ALA A 100 -21.89 14.81 -12.33
C ALA A 100 -23.22 14.95 -11.56
N ALA A 101 -23.86 13.81 -11.25
CA ALA A 101 -25.08 13.64 -10.48
C ALA A 101 -25.08 12.25 -9.83
N ASP A 102 -26.01 11.99 -8.91
CA ASP A 102 -26.24 10.65 -8.38
C ASP A 102 -26.52 9.67 -9.53
N ALA A 103 -25.97 8.47 -9.43
CA ALA A 103 -26.01 7.51 -10.52
C ALA A 103 -26.26 6.08 -10.03
N THR A 104 -26.93 5.31 -10.86
CA THR A 104 -27.02 3.85 -10.73
C THR A 104 -25.98 3.21 -11.61
N LEU A 105 -25.07 2.45 -11.01
CA LEU A 105 -23.96 1.77 -11.65
C LEU A 105 -24.27 0.28 -11.81
N THR A 106 -23.99 -0.28 -12.97
CA THR A 106 -24.01 -1.74 -13.20
C THR A 106 -22.57 -2.26 -13.17
N VAL A 107 -22.25 -3.01 -12.14
CA VAL A 107 -20.89 -3.50 -11.89
C VAL A 107 -20.88 -5.01 -12.14
N LYS A 108 -20.19 -5.43 -13.19
CA LYS A 108 -20.00 -6.83 -13.54
C LYS A 108 -18.80 -7.39 -12.79
N ALA A 109 -18.91 -8.64 -12.37
CA ALA A 109 -17.81 -9.41 -11.84
C ALA A 109 -17.52 -10.57 -12.79
N ASP A 110 -16.24 -10.76 -13.10
CA ASP A 110 -15.76 -11.90 -13.87
C ASP A 110 -14.85 -12.79 -13.01
N ALA A 111 -14.22 -13.79 -13.63
CA ALA A 111 -13.34 -14.73 -12.94
C ALA A 111 -12.08 -14.07 -12.33
N ASN A 112 -11.72 -12.86 -12.76
CA ASN A 112 -10.57 -12.10 -12.26
C ASN A 112 -10.96 -11.05 -11.22
N THR A 113 -12.27 -10.81 -11.01
CA THR A 113 -12.74 -9.86 -10.01
C THR A 113 -12.48 -10.40 -8.61
N GLN A 114 -11.73 -9.64 -7.81
CA GLN A 114 -11.56 -9.94 -6.39
C GLN A 114 -12.76 -9.42 -5.60
N VAL A 115 -13.49 -10.27 -4.89
CA VAL A 115 -14.58 -9.83 -4.01
C VAL A 115 -14.17 -10.08 -2.56
N ILE A 116 -14.15 -9.02 -1.76
CA ILE A 116 -13.76 -9.07 -0.34
C ILE A 116 -14.81 -8.44 0.55
N LYS A 117 -14.98 -8.97 1.76
CA LYS A 117 -15.73 -8.34 2.84
C LYS A 117 -14.76 -7.82 3.88
N ARG A 118 -14.92 -6.56 4.28
CA ARG A 118 -14.18 -5.92 5.36
C ARG A 118 -15.12 -5.69 6.53
N THR A 119 -14.80 -6.29 7.66
CA THR A 119 -15.56 -6.12 8.90
C THR A 119 -14.83 -5.12 9.80
N ILE A 120 -15.53 -4.06 10.16
CA ILE A 120 -15.07 -3.01 11.07
C ILE A 120 -15.94 -3.05 12.32
N PRO A 121 -15.35 -3.14 13.53
CA PRO A 121 -16.11 -3.09 14.76
C PRO A 121 -16.59 -1.67 15.01
N ARG A 122 -17.84 -1.54 15.44
CA ARG A 122 -18.49 -0.28 15.81
C ARG A 122 -17.90 0.31 17.08
N VAL A 123 -17.47 -0.56 18.00
CA VAL A 123 -16.83 -0.19 19.26
C VAL A 123 -15.42 -0.75 19.27
N LEU A 124 -14.45 0.13 19.44
CA LEU A 124 -13.06 -0.28 19.68
C LEU A 124 -12.92 -0.69 21.14
N PRO A 125 -12.35 -1.88 21.44
CA PRO A 125 -12.04 -2.23 22.81
C PRO A 125 -10.95 -1.30 23.36
N GLU A 126 -11.04 -0.98 24.66
CA GLU A 126 -10.16 0.00 25.31
C GLU A 126 -8.67 -0.37 25.24
N GLU A 127 -8.36 -1.66 25.26
CA GLU A 127 -6.96 -2.14 25.26
C GLU A 127 -6.37 -2.27 23.85
N GLY A 128 -7.13 -1.92 22.82
CA GLY A 128 -6.80 -2.30 21.45
C GLY A 128 -6.79 -3.82 21.28
N GLY A 129 -6.65 -4.30 20.04
CA GLY A 129 -6.67 -5.73 19.79
C GLY A 129 -6.19 -6.06 18.38
N ALA A 130 -5.42 -7.14 18.27
CA ALA A 130 -5.12 -7.73 16.97
C ALA A 130 -6.40 -8.36 16.39
N GLY A 131 -6.61 -8.23 15.08
CA GLY A 131 -7.76 -8.85 14.40
C GLY A 131 -9.10 -8.10 14.55
N LEU A 132 -9.08 -6.84 14.99
CA LEU A 132 -10.28 -5.99 15.03
C LEU A 132 -10.85 -5.78 13.62
N PHE A 133 -9.98 -5.49 12.66
CA PHE A 133 -10.36 -5.39 11.26
C PHE A 133 -10.16 -6.76 10.59
N LYS A 134 -11.26 -7.31 10.08
CA LYS A 134 -11.21 -8.60 9.37
C LYS A 134 -11.42 -8.38 7.89
N GLN A 135 -10.71 -9.15 7.09
CA GLN A 135 -10.92 -9.22 5.66
C GLN A 135 -11.09 -10.68 5.27
N GLU A 136 -12.14 -10.97 4.52
CA GLU A 136 -12.42 -12.30 3.98
C GLU A 136 -12.69 -12.20 2.48
N ASN A 137 -12.23 -13.19 1.71
CA ASN A 137 -12.66 -13.32 0.33
C ASN A 137 -14.07 -13.92 0.32
N ILE A 138 -14.96 -13.33 -0.46
CA ILE A 138 -16.34 -13.78 -0.61
C ILE A 138 -16.66 -13.95 -2.09
N SER A 139 -17.86 -14.44 -2.39
CA SER A 139 -18.42 -14.47 -3.73
C SER A 139 -19.39 -13.30 -3.95
N VAL A 140 -19.72 -13.00 -5.21
CA VAL A 140 -20.76 -12.00 -5.54
C VAL A 140 -22.11 -12.39 -4.97
N SER A 141 -22.40 -13.68 -4.84
CA SER A 141 -23.63 -14.19 -4.23
C SER A 141 -23.73 -13.95 -2.72
N ASP A 142 -22.61 -13.64 -2.05
CA ASP A 142 -22.61 -13.29 -0.62
C ASP A 142 -22.90 -11.81 -0.38
N ILE A 143 -22.99 -10.99 -1.44
CA ILE A 143 -23.35 -9.57 -1.37
C ILE A 143 -24.86 -9.46 -1.24
N ALA A 144 -25.33 -8.62 -0.31
CA ALA A 144 -26.75 -8.37 -0.08
C ALA A 144 -27.17 -6.98 -0.55
N VAL A 145 -28.47 -6.83 -0.84
CA VAL A 145 -29.07 -5.50 -1.05
C VAL A 145 -28.99 -4.70 0.25
N GLY A 146 -28.55 -3.45 0.15
CA GLY A 146 -28.29 -2.56 1.28
C GLY A 146 -26.83 -2.51 1.73
N ASP A 147 -25.98 -3.42 1.26
CA ASP A 147 -24.54 -3.40 1.56
C ASP A 147 -23.87 -2.13 1.04
N GLN A 148 -22.97 -1.56 1.82
CA GLN A 148 -22.08 -0.50 1.37
C GLN A 148 -20.87 -1.12 0.69
N VAL A 149 -20.57 -0.69 -0.53
CA VAL A 149 -19.50 -1.25 -1.35
C VAL A 149 -18.58 -0.18 -1.92
N THR A 150 -17.31 -0.54 -2.07
CA THR A 150 -16.37 0.15 -2.95
C THR A 150 -16.10 -0.75 -4.15
N VAL A 151 -16.35 -0.23 -5.34
CA VAL A 151 -16.12 -0.94 -6.61
C VAL A 151 -14.95 -0.29 -7.32
N VAL A 152 -13.96 -1.10 -7.71
CA VAL A 152 -12.70 -0.65 -8.31
C VAL A 152 -12.58 -1.27 -9.70
N ALA A 153 -12.09 -0.52 -10.67
CA ALA A 153 -11.80 -1.01 -12.01
C ALA A 153 -10.36 -0.71 -12.42
N SER A 154 -9.83 -1.50 -13.35
CA SER A 154 -8.50 -1.27 -13.95
C SER A 154 -8.48 -0.18 -15.02
N THR A 155 -9.64 0.36 -15.38
CA THR A 155 -9.81 1.37 -16.43
C THR A 155 -10.50 2.61 -15.86
N ASN A 156 -10.29 3.76 -16.50
CA ASN A 156 -10.96 5.00 -16.13
C ASN A 156 -12.49 4.85 -16.25
N LEU A 157 -13.20 5.16 -15.17
CA LEU A 157 -14.64 5.07 -15.01
C LEU A 157 -15.36 6.40 -15.22
N ARG A 158 -14.64 7.50 -15.50
CA ARG A 158 -15.24 8.82 -15.68
C ARG A 158 -16.34 8.78 -16.76
N GLY A 159 -17.57 9.07 -16.35
CA GLY A 159 -18.74 9.07 -17.24
C GLY A 159 -19.28 7.68 -17.60
N VAL A 160 -18.72 6.61 -17.03
CA VAL A 160 -19.10 5.22 -17.29
C VAL A 160 -19.94 4.70 -16.13
N THR A 161 -21.15 4.23 -16.45
CA THR A 161 -22.07 3.64 -15.46
C THR A 161 -22.14 2.13 -15.54
N THR A 162 -21.51 1.49 -16.53
CA THR A 162 -21.45 0.03 -16.66
C THR A 162 -20.03 -0.41 -16.93
N PHE A 163 -19.48 -1.26 -16.06
CA PHE A 163 -18.10 -1.70 -16.16
C PHE A 163 -17.87 -3.05 -15.45
N THR A 164 -16.75 -3.70 -15.77
CA THR A 164 -16.27 -4.88 -15.04
C THR A 164 -15.32 -4.44 -13.93
N ALA A 165 -15.57 -4.86 -12.70
CA ALA A 165 -14.72 -4.54 -11.57
C ALA A 165 -13.47 -5.42 -11.54
N SER A 166 -12.34 -4.83 -11.18
CA SER A 166 -11.15 -5.59 -10.75
C SER A 166 -11.28 -5.97 -9.27
N ARG A 167 -11.98 -5.17 -8.46
CA ARG A 167 -12.28 -5.48 -7.07
C ARG A 167 -13.63 -4.94 -6.63
N ILE A 168 -14.33 -5.70 -5.80
CA ILE A 168 -15.52 -5.28 -5.06
C ILE A 168 -15.24 -5.48 -3.55
N GLU A 169 -15.21 -4.39 -2.79
CA GLU A 169 -15.03 -4.41 -1.33
C GLU A 169 -16.37 -4.12 -0.65
N VAL A 170 -16.93 -5.10 0.06
CA VAL A 170 -18.12 -4.94 0.90
C VAL A 170 -17.69 -4.48 2.29
N LEU A 171 -18.32 -3.42 2.79
CA LEU A 171 -18.09 -2.90 4.13
C LEU A 171 -19.19 -3.40 5.08
N ASN A 172 -18.80 -4.15 6.11
CA ASN A 172 -19.67 -4.58 7.19
C ASN A 172 -19.24 -3.88 8.49
N VAL A 173 -20.16 -3.14 9.13
CA VAL A 173 -19.92 -2.50 10.42
C VAL A 173 -20.71 -3.24 11.49
N GLN A 174 -19.99 -3.83 12.46
CA GLN A 174 -20.57 -4.65 13.54
C GLN A 174 -20.46 -3.91 14.87
#